data_AF-A0A545T037-F1
#
_entry.id   AF-A0A545T037-F1
#
_cell.length_a   1.000
_cell.length_b   1.000
_cell.length_c   1.000
_cell.angle_alpha   90.00
_cell.angle_beta   90.00
_cell.angle_gamma   90.00
#
_symmetry.space_group_name_H-M   'P 1'
#
loop_
_entity.id
_entity.type
_entity.pdbx_description
1 polymer ?
#
loop_
_entity_poly.entity_id
_entity_poly.type
_entity_poly.pdbx_seq_one_letter_code
_entity_poly.pdbx_strand_id
1 'polypeptide(L)'
;MKRKMSLISLLTFTLTAFAGAQDKVCFYENPDYQGEEWCYGIGDTGWIGASRNDRVSSIKVYGDAYVTIYQHSNYGGSNTVVMANTYKMDRLDDEISSFKVAHRWGNDFACLFEHPGFRGTPACLEAGRAENDLDNTAFGRNKASSLMVVGKASVEVFEYPNFDGNHRSTTLIRSTSNLEKRPGGWVEDNIDSFRVHSRNPNATEAALDINEAVGHYAPINQVSVLAAHNAFNSTAYFGGQLIPGPNQRRALIEQLEVGARFFELDVSEGNGYAKVCHSVDCGLFDASLRRMLGEVDTWLKGADQNDVVFFYIQDDINGSNSGYAQLQSDIGWLGDVVFTGGACRSLPDALSFAQIRAQGKRVFFYKDDGTTGCDIATSVMVNTEINKGVSSINVYEDHFNRGAIVRSQECNNNFCNDVISPFEALIGLQNGVNAFGIDMLDSSDIDHNGVFNAQLWSIGPADATDPYAPGRTAVFKPTGQRFMALGWASAALGYACRDSGGNWAITTQMGEIEEGVQVCSREFPGYHFDVPVSAYEAKRLRDVITAGAGVHVNFGVSDGQWAAGAWGRLSDR
;
A
#
# COMPACT_ATOMS: atom_id res chain seq x y z
N MET A 1 -18.88 12.56 -65.70
CA MET A 1 -19.03 12.98 -64.29
C MET A 1 -19.63 11.84 -63.48
N LYS A 2 -18.81 11.07 -62.76
CA LYS A 2 -19.28 10.09 -61.75
C LYS A 2 -18.49 10.38 -60.47
N ARG A 3 -19.14 11.00 -59.48
CA ARG A 3 -18.57 11.27 -58.16
C ARG A 3 -18.54 9.97 -57.36
N LYS A 4 -17.36 9.54 -56.92
CA LYS A 4 -17.19 8.51 -55.89
C LYS A 4 -17.57 9.14 -54.54
N MET A 5 -18.58 8.62 -53.86
CA MET A 5 -18.85 8.87 -52.45
C MET A 5 -17.91 7.98 -51.63
N SER A 6 -17.07 8.59 -50.79
CA SER A 6 -16.28 7.90 -49.78
C SER A 6 -17.14 7.76 -48.53
N LEU A 7 -17.37 6.52 -48.07
CA LEU A 7 -17.94 6.25 -46.75
C LEU A 7 -16.88 6.61 -45.70
N ILE A 8 -17.19 7.56 -44.83
CA ILE A 8 -16.43 7.84 -43.61
C ILE A 8 -17.01 6.92 -42.54
N SER A 9 -16.20 5.96 -42.07
CA SER A 9 -16.52 5.13 -40.91
C SER A 9 -16.35 5.98 -39.66
N LEU A 10 -17.46 6.34 -38.99
CA LEU A 10 -17.42 6.93 -37.66
C LEU A 10 -17.03 5.83 -36.67
N LEU A 11 -15.81 5.88 -36.14
CA LEU A 11 -15.45 5.16 -34.92
C LEU A 11 -16.21 5.81 -33.76
N THR A 12 -17.26 5.14 -33.28
CA THR A 12 -17.89 5.48 -32.00
C THR A 12 -16.97 5.04 -30.87
N PHE A 13 -16.25 5.99 -30.28
CA PHE A 13 -15.66 5.81 -28.94
C PHE A 13 -16.81 5.70 -27.94
N THR A 14 -17.11 4.48 -27.51
CA THR A 14 -17.90 4.27 -26.29
C THR A 14 -17.02 4.69 -25.12
N LEU A 15 -17.23 5.89 -24.57
CA LEU A 15 -16.80 6.19 -23.21
C LEU A 15 -17.57 5.23 -22.29
N THR A 16 -16.93 4.17 -21.84
CA THR A 16 -17.34 3.49 -20.61
C THR A 16 -17.19 4.50 -19.49
N ALA A 17 -18.29 5.09 -19.05
CA ALA A 17 -18.33 5.78 -17.78
C ALA A 17 -17.95 4.75 -16.71
N PHE A 18 -16.74 4.88 -16.15
CA PHE A 18 -16.40 4.17 -14.94
C PHE A 18 -17.42 4.60 -13.88
N ALA A 19 -18.25 3.66 -13.42
CA ALA A 19 -18.98 3.87 -12.18
C ALA A 19 -17.92 3.94 -11.09
N GLY A 20 -17.47 5.16 -10.75
CA GLY A 20 -16.64 5.36 -9.58
C GLY A 20 -17.36 4.77 -8.37
N ALA A 21 -16.60 4.17 -7.45
CA ALA A 21 -17.14 3.70 -6.19
C ALA A 21 -17.99 4.83 -5.59
N GLN A 22 -19.27 4.56 -5.33
CA GLN A 22 -20.19 5.58 -4.85
C GLN A 22 -19.70 6.08 -3.49
N ASP A 23 -19.45 7.39 -3.39
CA ASP A 23 -19.13 8.04 -2.11
C ASP A 23 -20.29 7.85 -1.13
N LYS A 24 -20.02 7.09 -0.07
CA LYS A 24 -20.99 6.70 0.94
C LYS A 24 -20.31 6.34 2.25
N VAL A 25 -21.11 6.26 3.30
CA VAL A 25 -20.71 5.72 4.61
C VAL A 25 -21.66 4.60 4.97
N CYS A 26 -21.12 3.47 5.42
CA CYS A 26 -21.90 2.35 5.94
C CYS A 26 -21.65 2.21 7.44
N PHE A 27 -22.74 2.24 8.19
CA PHE A 27 -22.76 1.95 9.62
C PHE A 27 -23.10 0.48 9.83
N TYR A 28 -22.51 -0.13 10.85
CA TYR A 28 -22.69 -1.53 11.19
C TYR A 28 -23.13 -1.68 12.63
N GLU A 29 -24.02 -2.63 12.85
CA GLU A 29 -24.56 -2.95 14.17
C GLU A 29 -23.50 -3.42 15.15
N ASN A 30 -22.53 -4.21 14.68
CA ASN A 30 -21.50 -4.79 15.55
C ASN A 30 -20.12 -4.26 15.18
N PRO A 31 -19.12 -4.41 16.08
CA PRO A 31 -17.72 -4.23 15.74
C PRO A 31 -17.26 -5.10 14.56
N ASP A 32 -16.09 -4.79 14.01
CA ASP A 32 -15.45 -5.50 12.91
C ASP A 32 -16.30 -5.55 11.62
N TYR A 33 -17.17 -4.55 11.43
CA TYR A 33 -18.04 -4.40 10.28
C TYR A 33 -19.00 -5.58 10.10
N GLN A 34 -19.55 -6.06 11.22
CA GLN A 34 -20.46 -7.20 11.29
C GLN A 34 -21.90 -6.77 11.65
N GLY A 35 -22.84 -7.69 11.54
CA GLY A 35 -24.26 -7.44 11.85
C GLY A 35 -25.00 -6.71 10.73
N GLU A 36 -26.08 -6.03 11.10
CA GLU A 36 -26.89 -5.26 10.15
C GLU A 36 -26.08 -4.07 9.58
N GLU A 37 -26.15 -3.86 8.26
CA GLU A 37 -25.45 -2.77 7.55
C GLU A 37 -26.44 -1.70 7.07
N TRP A 38 -26.09 -0.44 7.29
CA TRP A 38 -26.86 0.72 6.85
C TRP A 38 -25.98 1.73 6.12
N CYS A 39 -26.11 1.79 4.80
CA CYS A 39 -25.34 2.70 3.96
C CYS A 39 -26.11 3.96 3.57
N TYR A 40 -25.42 5.09 3.61
CA TYR A 40 -25.93 6.41 3.27
C TYR A 40 -24.95 7.12 2.34
N GLY A 41 -25.47 7.66 1.23
CA GLY A 41 -24.71 8.56 0.38
C GLY A 41 -24.55 9.94 1.00
N ILE A 42 -23.97 10.86 0.23
CA ILE A 42 -23.83 12.28 0.60
C ILE A 42 -25.19 12.88 0.99
N GLY A 43 -25.21 13.62 2.08
CA GLY A 43 -26.39 14.31 2.58
C GLY A 43 -26.54 14.27 4.10
N ASP A 44 -27.56 14.97 4.55
CA ASP A 44 -27.84 15.19 5.96
C ASP A 44 -28.97 14.27 6.45
N THR A 45 -28.74 13.53 7.52
CA THR A 45 -29.74 12.65 8.16
C THR A 45 -30.01 13.13 9.58
N GLY A 46 -31.10 13.87 9.77
CA GLY A 46 -31.49 14.42 11.08
C GLY A 46 -32.02 13.38 12.07
N TRP A 47 -32.37 12.18 11.60
CA TRP A 47 -32.82 11.07 12.44
C TRP A 47 -32.57 9.74 11.72
N ILE A 48 -31.79 8.85 12.33
CA ILE A 48 -31.41 7.56 11.72
C ILE A 48 -32.55 6.52 11.71
N GLY A 49 -33.62 6.76 12.46
CA GLY A 49 -34.78 5.88 12.54
C GLY A 49 -34.78 5.00 13.80
N ALA A 50 -35.97 4.69 14.32
CA ALA A 50 -36.13 3.99 15.60
C ALA A 50 -35.48 2.60 15.64
N SER A 51 -35.43 1.89 14.52
CA SER A 51 -34.81 0.56 14.46
C SER A 51 -33.28 0.60 14.37
N ARG A 52 -32.66 1.77 14.19
CA ARG A 52 -31.20 1.91 13.97
C ARG A 52 -30.53 2.82 14.98
N ASN A 53 -31.33 3.63 15.67
CA ASN A 53 -30.88 4.55 16.70
C ASN A 53 -30.12 3.80 17.79
N ASP A 54 -28.97 4.32 18.20
CA ASP A 54 -28.20 3.79 19.33
C ASP A 54 -27.82 2.31 19.14
N ARG A 55 -27.43 1.95 17.91
CA ARG A 55 -27.04 0.58 17.51
C ARG A 55 -25.79 0.52 16.64
N VAL A 56 -25.02 1.61 16.53
CA VAL A 56 -23.88 1.66 15.60
C VAL A 56 -22.59 1.42 16.36
N SER A 57 -21.85 0.38 15.99
CA SER A 57 -20.59 0.01 16.63
C SER A 57 -19.36 0.00 15.72
N SER A 58 -19.54 0.05 14.39
CA SER A 58 -18.44 0.25 13.46
C SER A 58 -18.86 0.97 12.18
N ILE A 59 -17.90 1.60 11.51
CA ILE A 59 -18.15 2.54 10.40
C ILE A 59 -17.15 2.28 9.27
N LYS A 60 -17.63 2.03 8.06
CA LYS A 60 -16.83 2.04 6.83
C LYS A 60 -17.12 3.29 6.01
N VAL A 61 -16.06 3.91 5.51
CA VAL A 61 -16.10 5.11 4.68
C VAL A 61 -15.59 4.79 3.28
N TYR A 62 -16.38 5.10 2.25
CA TYR A 62 -16.07 4.79 0.85
C TYR A 62 -15.70 6.04 0.07
N GLY A 63 -14.74 5.88 -0.85
CA GLY A 63 -14.29 6.95 -1.74
C GLY A 63 -13.87 8.19 -0.95
N ASP A 64 -14.33 9.35 -1.40
CA ASP A 64 -14.02 10.65 -0.82
C ASP A 64 -15.03 11.07 0.26
N ALA A 65 -15.96 10.20 0.65
CA ALA A 65 -16.91 10.53 1.71
C ALA A 65 -16.22 10.71 3.07
N TYR A 66 -16.80 11.53 3.93
CA TYR A 66 -16.59 11.48 5.38
C TYR A 66 -17.92 11.73 6.09
N VAL A 67 -18.00 11.43 7.39
CA VAL A 67 -19.22 11.67 8.17
C VAL A 67 -18.95 12.47 9.44
N THR A 68 -19.79 13.46 9.71
CA THR A 68 -19.94 14.03 11.06
C THR A 68 -21.09 13.31 11.75
N ILE A 69 -20.80 12.63 12.86
CA ILE A 69 -21.78 11.87 13.64
C ILE A 69 -22.20 12.64 14.89
N TYR A 70 -23.47 12.51 15.30
CA TYR A 70 -24.05 13.22 16.44
C TYR A 70 -24.80 12.26 17.36
N GLN A 71 -24.62 12.47 18.67
CA GLN A 71 -25.22 11.67 19.74
C GLN A 71 -26.75 11.76 19.76
N HIS A 72 -27.34 12.89 19.37
CA HIS A 72 -28.79 13.09 19.44
C HIS A 72 -29.37 13.44 18.07
N SER A 73 -30.68 13.25 17.94
CA SER A 73 -31.43 13.64 16.74
C SER A 73 -31.27 15.14 16.44
N ASN A 74 -31.46 15.51 15.18
CA ASN A 74 -31.35 16.87 14.66
C ASN A 74 -29.99 17.52 14.92
N TYR A 75 -28.92 16.72 14.81
CA TYR A 75 -27.53 17.15 14.95
C TYR A 75 -27.21 17.73 16.35
N GLY A 76 -27.87 17.21 17.38
CA GLY A 76 -27.67 17.61 18.77
C GLY A 76 -26.68 16.70 19.53
N GLY A 77 -26.33 17.12 20.74
CA GLY A 77 -25.41 16.37 21.61
C GLY A 77 -23.95 16.42 21.14
N SER A 78 -23.13 15.54 21.71
CA SER A 78 -21.72 15.41 21.34
C SER A 78 -21.58 14.99 19.87
N ASN A 79 -20.57 15.53 19.16
CA ASN A 79 -20.31 15.19 17.76
C ASN A 79 -18.81 15.05 17.42
N THR A 80 -18.48 14.24 16.41
CA THR A 80 -17.11 14.14 15.88
C THR A 80 -17.13 13.82 14.39
N VAL A 81 -15.98 13.93 13.74
CA VAL A 81 -15.76 13.64 12.33
C VAL A 81 -15.01 12.31 12.17
N VAL A 82 -15.53 11.45 11.29
CA VAL A 82 -14.96 10.15 10.94
C VAL A 82 -14.58 10.17 9.44
N MET A 83 -13.30 9.96 9.16
CA MET A 83 -12.73 9.86 7.80
C MET A 83 -12.06 8.51 7.54
N ALA A 84 -11.60 7.84 8.60
CA ALA A 84 -11.02 6.50 8.58
C ALA A 84 -12.08 5.43 8.86
N ASN A 85 -11.87 4.21 8.35
CA ASN A 85 -12.68 3.08 8.76
C ASN A 85 -12.46 2.84 10.26
N THR A 86 -13.56 2.74 11.01
CA THR A 86 -13.56 2.60 12.46
C THR A 86 -14.13 1.24 12.79
N TYR A 87 -13.27 0.27 13.10
CA TYR A 87 -13.67 -1.12 13.30
C TYR A 87 -14.41 -1.35 14.62
N LYS A 88 -14.17 -0.51 15.63
CA LYS A 88 -14.84 -0.61 16.93
C LYS A 88 -14.89 0.76 17.59
N MET A 89 -16.10 1.24 17.81
CA MET A 89 -16.37 2.50 18.52
C MET A 89 -16.19 2.35 20.03
N ASP A 90 -16.22 3.47 20.76
CA ASP A 90 -16.20 3.49 22.23
C ASP A 90 -17.12 4.60 22.75
N ARG A 91 -16.69 5.85 22.81
CA ARG A 91 -17.49 6.92 23.41
C ARG A 91 -18.78 7.35 22.66
N LEU A 92 -18.93 7.04 21.37
CA LEU A 92 -20.22 7.15 20.65
C LEU A 92 -20.74 5.78 20.16
N ASP A 93 -20.24 4.69 20.73
CA ASP A 93 -20.73 3.33 20.47
C ASP A 93 -22.18 3.23 20.94
N ASP A 94 -23.08 2.76 20.08
CA ASP A 94 -24.51 2.68 20.39
C ASP A 94 -25.13 4.01 20.88
N GLU A 95 -24.63 5.14 20.39
CA GLU A 95 -25.17 6.47 20.76
C GLU A 95 -25.48 7.36 19.54
N ILE A 96 -25.31 6.87 18.31
CA ILE A 96 -25.52 7.70 17.11
C ILE A 96 -27.01 7.80 16.75
N SER A 97 -27.52 9.03 16.74
CA SER A 97 -28.92 9.35 16.39
C SER A 97 -29.07 10.14 15.09
N SER A 98 -28.05 10.90 14.68
CA SER A 98 -28.06 11.71 13.45
C SER A 98 -26.65 11.95 12.90
N PHE A 99 -26.52 12.29 11.62
CA PHE A 99 -25.22 12.46 10.97
C PHE A 99 -25.30 13.27 9.67
N LYS A 100 -24.15 13.73 9.18
CA LYS A 100 -23.98 14.43 7.90
C LYS A 100 -22.85 13.79 7.11
N VAL A 101 -23.15 13.32 5.90
CA VAL A 101 -22.15 12.75 4.99
C VAL A 101 -21.78 13.79 3.94
N ALA A 102 -20.49 14.07 3.79
CA ALA A 102 -19.96 15.07 2.86
C ALA A 102 -18.72 14.54 2.14
N HIS A 103 -18.23 15.29 1.14
CA HIS A 103 -16.97 14.97 0.45
C HIS A 103 -15.78 15.63 1.14
N ARG A 104 -14.69 14.87 1.24
CA ARG A 104 -13.34 15.40 1.41
C ARG A 104 -12.94 16.12 0.11
N TRP A 105 -12.06 17.11 0.24
CA TRP A 105 -11.53 17.95 -0.82
C TRP A 105 -10.18 17.44 -1.33
N GLY A 106 -9.52 16.56 -0.58
CA GLY A 106 -8.26 15.92 -0.89
C GLY A 106 -8.07 14.60 -0.14
N ASN A 107 -6.92 13.99 -0.41
CA ASN A 107 -6.57 12.65 0.07
C ASN A 107 -5.79 12.67 1.39
N ASP A 108 -5.28 13.84 1.78
CA ASP A 108 -4.46 14.03 2.97
C ASP A 108 -5.34 14.31 4.18
N PHE A 109 -5.36 13.39 5.14
CA PHE A 109 -6.08 13.56 6.39
C PHE A 109 -5.41 12.78 7.54
N ALA A 110 -5.85 13.06 8.75
CA ALA A 110 -5.42 12.31 9.92
C ALA A 110 -6.56 12.11 10.91
N CYS A 111 -6.46 11.04 11.71
CA CYS A 111 -7.45 10.68 12.72
C CYS A 111 -6.76 10.31 14.03
N LEU A 112 -7.13 10.97 15.11
CA LEU A 112 -6.81 10.53 16.48
C LEU A 112 -7.85 9.50 16.94
N PHE A 113 -7.40 8.49 17.69
CA PHE A 113 -8.23 7.43 18.24
C PHE A 113 -8.06 7.31 19.75
N GLU A 114 -9.16 6.93 20.42
CA GLU A 114 -9.28 6.89 21.89
C GLU A 114 -8.42 5.80 22.56
N HIS A 115 -7.94 4.82 21.78
CA HIS A 115 -7.19 3.68 22.29
C HIS A 115 -6.09 3.25 21.30
N PRO A 116 -5.08 2.48 21.76
CA PRO A 116 -4.12 1.84 20.86
C PRO A 116 -4.78 0.91 19.84
N GLY A 117 -4.08 0.67 18.72
CA GLY A 117 -4.53 -0.17 17.62
C GLY A 117 -5.68 0.44 16.82
N PHE A 118 -5.74 1.78 16.72
CA PHE A 118 -6.75 2.55 15.99
C PHE A 118 -8.18 2.22 16.42
N ARG A 119 -8.38 2.06 17.73
CA ARG A 119 -9.66 1.68 18.34
C ARG A 119 -10.34 2.87 19.00
N GLY A 120 -11.66 2.86 18.97
CA GLY A 120 -12.50 3.88 19.60
C GLY A 120 -13.02 4.90 18.60
N THR A 121 -13.82 5.82 19.11
CA THR A 121 -14.46 6.89 18.36
C THR A 121 -13.40 7.91 17.91
N PRO A 122 -13.15 8.11 16.61
CA PRO A 122 -12.05 8.98 16.19
C PRO A 122 -12.44 10.45 16.17
N ALA A 123 -11.41 11.31 16.16
CA ALA A 123 -11.49 12.70 15.72
C ALA A 123 -10.59 12.88 14.50
N CYS A 124 -11.20 13.11 13.34
CA CYS A 124 -10.50 13.24 12.07
C CYS A 124 -10.50 14.67 11.53
N LEU A 125 -9.39 15.07 10.91
CA LEU A 125 -9.25 16.33 10.19
C LEU A 125 -8.59 16.08 8.84
N GLU A 126 -9.14 16.74 7.84
CA GLU A 126 -8.51 16.88 6.52
C GLU A 126 -7.39 17.93 6.58
N ALA A 127 -6.40 17.81 5.70
CA ALA A 127 -5.35 18.81 5.54
C ALA A 127 -5.93 20.22 5.30
N GLY A 128 -5.36 21.21 5.99
CA GLY A 128 -5.85 22.59 6.02
C GLY A 128 -6.90 22.85 7.11
N ARG A 129 -7.31 21.84 7.88
CA ARG A 129 -8.20 21.98 9.04
C ARG A 129 -7.44 21.88 10.37
N ALA A 130 -8.10 22.33 11.43
CA ALA A 130 -7.57 22.36 12.78
C ALA A 130 -8.71 22.22 13.80
N GLU A 131 -8.44 21.53 14.91
CA GLU A 131 -9.27 21.51 16.11
C GLU A 131 -8.50 22.22 17.22
N ASN A 132 -9.04 23.34 17.70
CA ASN A 132 -8.36 24.17 18.68
C ASN A 132 -8.66 23.74 20.11
N ASP A 133 -9.67 22.93 20.37
CA ASP A 133 -9.93 22.38 21.70
C ASP A 133 -10.72 21.07 21.56
N LEU A 134 -10.10 19.94 21.91
CA LEU A 134 -10.73 18.63 21.73
C LEU A 134 -11.98 18.43 22.58
N ASP A 135 -12.21 19.23 23.63
CA ASP A 135 -13.47 19.26 24.39
C ASP A 135 -14.65 19.82 23.56
N ASN A 136 -14.40 20.50 22.44
CA ASN A 136 -15.45 20.88 21.48
C ASN A 136 -15.97 19.70 20.68
N THR A 137 -15.16 18.65 20.61
CA THR A 137 -15.52 17.42 19.94
C THR A 137 -15.97 16.41 20.96
N ALA A 138 -16.69 15.42 20.48
CA ALA A 138 -17.09 14.31 21.28
C ALA A 138 -15.84 13.63 21.88
N PHE A 139 -14.75 13.48 21.10
CA PHE A 139 -13.48 12.82 21.49
C PHE A 139 -12.97 13.22 22.88
N GLY A 140 -13.02 14.53 23.18
CA GLY A 140 -12.60 15.08 24.47
C GLY A 140 -11.08 15.16 24.62
N ARG A 141 -10.66 16.00 25.56
CA ARG A 141 -9.24 16.19 25.85
C ARG A 141 -8.55 14.94 26.39
N ASN A 142 -7.25 14.82 26.14
CA ASN A 142 -6.39 13.84 26.81
C ASN A 142 -6.84 12.39 26.58
N LYS A 143 -7.38 12.10 25.38
CA LYS A 143 -7.88 10.77 24.99
C LYS A 143 -7.10 10.10 23.86
N ALA A 144 -6.18 10.81 23.21
CA ALA A 144 -5.50 10.27 22.04
C ALA A 144 -4.43 9.25 22.40
N SER A 145 -4.66 7.98 22.06
CA SER A 145 -3.69 6.91 22.27
C SER A 145 -3.16 6.28 20.97
N SER A 146 -3.79 6.56 19.82
CA SER A 146 -3.21 6.25 18.50
C SER A 146 -3.56 7.31 17.45
N LEU A 147 -2.75 7.39 16.39
CA LEU A 147 -2.88 8.37 15.31
C LEU A 147 -2.75 7.66 13.97
N MET A 148 -3.72 7.84 13.09
CA MET A 148 -3.64 7.42 11.70
C MET A 148 -3.37 8.64 10.82
N VAL A 149 -2.37 8.55 9.94
CA VAL A 149 -2.01 9.56 8.94
C VAL A 149 -2.24 8.96 7.57
N VAL A 150 -2.99 9.63 6.71
CA VAL A 150 -3.33 9.15 5.36
C VAL A 150 -2.87 10.18 4.35
N GLY A 151 -2.24 9.71 3.27
CA GLY A 151 -1.65 10.55 2.23
C GLY A 151 -0.32 11.15 2.67
N LYS A 152 0.10 12.23 2.00
CA LYS A 152 1.31 12.98 2.37
C LYS A 152 0.94 14.09 3.34
N ALA A 153 0.37 13.70 4.49
CA ALA A 153 -0.03 14.61 5.55
C ALA A 153 1.06 14.78 6.64
N SER A 154 1.00 15.89 7.36
CA SER A 154 1.70 16.12 8.63
C SER A 154 0.72 16.62 9.67
N VAL A 155 0.88 16.16 10.90
CA VAL A 155 -0.01 16.42 12.03
C VAL A 155 0.76 17.15 13.11
N GLU A 156 0.41 18.40 13.36
CA GLU A 156 0.94 19.18 14.48
C GLU A 156 0.03 18.96 15.69
N VAL A 157 0.56 18.40 16.77
CA VAL A 157 -0.19 18.10 18.00
C VAL A 157 0.32 18.93 19.17
N PHE A 158 -0.59 19.35 20.05
CA PHE A 158 -0.32 20.25 21.17
C PHE A 158 -0.88 19.71 22.48
N GLU A 159 -0.15 19.95 23.56
CA GLU A 159 -0.53 19.55 24.93
C GLU A 159 -1.74 20.32 25.48
N TYR A 160 -1.98 21.54 24.97
CA TYR A 160 -3.03 22.44 25.45
C TYR A 160 -3.92 22.93 24.31
N PRO A 161 -5.12 23.46 24.62
CA PRO A 161 -5.99 24.09 23.64
C PRO A 161 -5.34 25.32 22.99
N ASN A 162 -5.96 25.78 21.91
CA ASN A 162 -5.62 26.96 21.13
C ASN A 162 -4.21 26.94 20.53
N PHE A 163 -3.68 25.74 20.28
CA PHE A 163 -2.36 25.54 19.66
C PHE A 163 -1.24 26.21 20.47
N ASP A 164 -1.30 26.10 21.80
CA ASP A 164 -0.36 26.76 22.69
C ASP A 164 1.04 26.14 22.61
N GLY A 165 1.87 26.71 21.72
CA GLY A 165 3.27 26.34 21.54
C GLY A 165 4.21 26.72 22.70
N ASN A 166 3.72 27.38 23.75
CA ASN A 166 4.51 27.57 24.98
C ASN A 166 4.57 26.28 25.83
N HIS A 167 3.67 25.33 25.57
CA HIS A 167 3.66 23.99 26.13
C HIS A 167 4.20 22.98 25.10
N ARG A 168 4.15 21.67 25.43
CA ARG A 168 4.73 20.67 24.52
C ARG A 168 3.93 20.59 23.22
N SER A 169 4.65 20.51 22.11
CA SER A 169 4.09 20.28 20.77
C SER A 169 5.08 19.45 19.95
N THR A 170 4.57 18.73 18.95
CA THR A 170 5.40 17.97 17.99
C THR A 170 4.67 17.80 16.67
N THR A 171 5.41 17.46 15.61
CA THR A 171 4.85 17.13 14.30
C THR A 171 5.06 15.65 14.01
N LEU A 172 3.99 14.96 13.65
CA LEU A 172 3.97 13.55 13.27
C LEU A 172 3.63 13.44 11.78
N ILE A 173 4.34 12.59 11.06
CA ILE A 173 4.19 12.45 9.59
C ILE A 173 3.83 11.03 9.15
N ARG A 174 3.65 10.13 10.12
CA ARG A 174 3.32 8.71 9.96
C ARG A 174 2.31 8.30 11.01
N SER A 175 1.56 7.26 10.69
CA SER A 175 0.67 6.57 11.61
C SER A 175 1.47 5.96 12.77
N THR A 176 0.77 5.81 13.89
CA THR A 176 1.26 5.09 15.06
C THR A 176 0.08 4.44 15.75
N SER A 177 0.15 3.12 15.83
CA SER A 177 -0.86 2.31 16.52
C SER A 177 -0.79 2.47 18.04
N ASN A 178 0.25 3.09 18.59
CA ASN A 178 0.39 3.31 20.03
C ASN A 178 1.31 4.50 20.32
N LEU A 179 0.72 5.63 20.71
CA LEU A 179 1.44 6.89 21.01
C LEU A 179 2.31 6.79 22.27
N GLU A 180 1.99 5.92 23.23
CA GLU A 180 2.82 5.66 24.43
C GLU A 180 4.16 5.04 24.06
N LYS A 181 4.15 4.18 23.04
CA LYS A 181 5.35 3.45 22.62
C LYS A 181 6.08 4.14 21.48
N ARG A 182 5.37 4.86 20.58
CA ARG A 182 5.93 5.40 19.32
C ARG A 182 5.26 6.72 18.92
N PRO A 183 5.93 7.88 19.02
CA PRO A 183 7.33 8.06 19.45
C PRO A 183 7.55 7.79 20.95
N GLY A 184 6.47 7.62 21.71
CA GLY A 184 6.48 7.53 23.15
C GLY A 184 6.69 8.88 23.83
N GLY A 185 6.60 8.88 25.15
CA GLY A 185 6.70 10.09 25.96
C GLY A 185 5.35 10.75 26.18
N TRP A 186 5.26 12.06 26.00
CA TRP A 186 4.08 12.83 26.45
C TRP A 186 2.88 12.74 25.51
N VAL A 187 3.03 12.26 24.28
CA VAL A 187 2.00 12.42 23.25
C VAL A 187 0.74 11.60 23.55
N GLU A 188 0.85 10.46 24.23
CA GLU A 188 -0.32 9.69 24.68
C GLU A 188 -1.15 10.49 25.67
N ASP A 189 -2.47 10.52 25.47
CA ASP A 189 -3.47 11.04 26.41
C ASP A 189 -3.17 12.47 26.89
N ASN A 190 -2.36 13.25 26.18
CA ASN A 190 -2.12 14.66 26.49
C ASN A 190 -2.35 15.57 25.28
N ILE A 191 -2.81 15.04 24.14
CA ILE A 191 -3.19 15.90 23.00
C ILE A 191 -4.52 16.58 23.32
N ASP A 192 -4.56 17.90 23.16
CA ASP A 192 -5.74 18.74 23.42
C ASP A 192 -6.11 19.65 22.24
N SER A 193 -5.17 19.90 21.32
CA SER A 193 -5.47 20.52 20.03
C SER A 193 -4.53 20.01 18.94
N PHE A 194 -4.96 20.03 17.68
CA PHE A 194 -4.14 19.56 16.57
C PHE A 194 -4.50 20.19 15.22
N ARG A 195 -3.53 20.15 14.30
CA ARG A 195 -3.66 20.65 12.92
C ARG A 195 -3.16 19.60 11.94
N VAL A 196 -3.78 19.56 10.77
CA VAL A 196 -3.36 18.70 9.67
C VAL A 196 -2.95 19.57 8.48
N HIS A 197 -1.81 19.27 7.88
CA HIS A 197 -1.28 19.96 6.71
C HIS A 197 -0.89 18.95 5.63
N SER A 198 -1.06 19.31 4.37
CA SER A 198 -0.40 18.62 3.27
C SER A 198 1.09 18.96 3.25
N ARG A 199 1.91 18.00 2.86
CA ARG A 199 3.34 18.17 2.66
C ARG A 199 3.78 17.46 1.38
N ASN A 200 4.94 17.86 0.87
CA ASN A 200 5.59 17.08 -0.17
C ASN A 200 6.11 15.76 0.42
N PRO A 201 6.22 14.70 -0.41
CA PRO A 201 6.90 13.47 0.00
C PRO A 201 8.34 13.79 0.42
N ASN A 202 8.81 13.13 1.47
CA ASN A 202 10.21 13.19 1.85
C ASN A 202 11.06 12.32 0.88
N ALA A 203 12.38 12.38 1.02
CA ALA A 203 13.29 11.66 0.13
C ALA A 203 13.12 10.13 0.19
N THR A 204 12.74 9.59 1.35
CA THR A 204 12.47 8.16 1.52
C THR A 204 11.21 7.73 0.79
N GLU A 205 10.12 8.48 0.94
CA GLU A 205 8.87 8.25 0.23
C GLU A 205 9.06 8.39 -1.28
N ALA A 206 9.76 9.43 -1.73
CA ALA A 206 10.05 9.57 -3.16
C ALA A 206 10.89 8.41 -3.72
N ALA A 207 11.85 7.89 -2.94
CA ALA A 207 12.62 6.72 -3.35
C ALA A 207 11.76 5.46 -3.45
N LEU A 208 10.80 5.26 -2.53
CA LEU A 208 9.81 4.18 -2.61
C LEU A 208 8.98 4.30 -3.90
N ASP A 209 8.38 5.47 -4.12
CA ASP A 209 7.52 5.75 -5.28
C ASP A 209 8.27 5.47 -6.61
N ILE A 210 9.55 5.84 -6.70
CA ILE A 210 10.42 5.58 -7.86
C ILE A 210 10.68 4.08 -8.05
N ASN A 211 10.98 3.34 -6.98
CA ASN A 211 11.22 1.90 -7.05
C ASN A 211 9.95 1.13 -7.43
N GLU A 212 8.77 1.62 -7.05
CA GLU A 212 7.49 1.06 -7.47
C GLU A 212 7.18 1.39 -8.94
N ALA A 213 7.43 2.64 -9.36
CA ALA A 213 7.18 3.11 -10.72
C ALA A 213 7.98 2.35 -11.78
N VAL A 214 9.24 2.01 -11.50
CA VAL A 214 10.09 1.28 -12.45
C VAL A 214 9.59 -0.14 -12.69
N GLY A 215 8.98 -0.78 -11.69
CA GLY A 215 8.42 -2.13 -11.77
C GLY A 215 6.96 -2.20 -12.25
N HIS A 216 6.28 -1.05 -12.41
CA HIS A 216 4.83 -0.98 -12.55
C HIS A 216 4.23 -1.77 -13.73
N TYR A 217 4.96 -1.84 -14.85
CA TYR A 217 4.55 -2.55 -16.06
C TYR A 217 5.07 -3.99 -16.15
N ALA A 218 5.92 -4.41 -15.22
CA ALA A 218 6.47 -5.75 -15.23
C ALA A 218 5.42 -6.78 -14.82
N PRO A 219 5.51 -8.02 -15.32
CA PRO A 219 4.82 -9.16 -14.72
C PRO A 219 5.08 -9.23 -13.21
N ILE A 220 4.06 -9.52 -12.41
CA ILE A 220 4.16 -9.55 -10.93
C ILE A 220 5.23 -10.54 -10.46
N ASN A 221 5.41 -11.66 -11.16
CA ASN A 221 6.46 -12.64 -10.86
C ASN A 221 7.88 -12.18 -11.24
N GLN A 222 8.04 -10.99 -11.83
CA GLN A 222 9.33 -10.41 -12.17
C GLN A 222 9.66 -9.13 -11.37
N VAL A 223 8.72 -8.60 -10.58
CA VAL A 223 8.99 -7.40 -9.76
C VAL A 223 9.79 -7.75 -8.50
N SER A 224 10.60 -6.80 -8.04
CA SER A 224 11.12 -6.78 -6.68
C SER A 224 10.14 -5.98 -5.80
N VAL A 225 9.69 -6.57 -4.70
CA VAL A 225 8.69 -5.95 -3.81
C VAL A 225 9.10 -6.10 -2.35
N LEU A 226 8.86 -5.05 -1.57
CA LEU A 226 9.07 -5.07 -0.13
C LEU A 226 7.92 -5.84 0.53
N ALA A 227 8.26 -6.85 1.32
CA ALA A 227 7.28 -7.75 1.93
C ALA A 227 7.44 -7.84 3.44
N ALA A 228 6.32 -8.05 4.12
CA ALA A 228 6.30 -8.37 5.55
C ALA A 228 5.85 -9.81 5.75
N HIS A 229 6.59 -10.55 6.58
CA HIS A 229 6.21 -11.90 6.99
C HIS A 229 5.10 -11.80 8.04
N ASN A 230 4.01 -12.53 7.78
CA ASN A 230 2.86 -12.68 8.66
C ASN A 230 2.42 -11.38 9.34
N ALA A 231 2.02 -10.42 8.50
CA ALA A 231 1.92 -9.01 8.83
C ALA A 231 0.93 -8.71 9.98
N PHE A 232 -0.06 -9.57 10.17
CA PHE A 232 -1.02 -9.48 11.26
C PHE A 232 -0.42 -9.79 12.62
N ASN A 233 0.47 -10.78 12.73
CA ASN A 233 0.95 -11.30 14.01
C ASN A 233 1.83 -10.26 14.72
N SER A 234 1.16 -9.28 15.31
CA SER A 234 1.73 -7.98 15.63
C SER A 234 1.27 -7.53 17.00
N THR A 235 2.21 -7.07 17.82
CA THR A 235 1.91 -6.51 19.14
C THR A 235 1.02 -5.26 19.08
N ALA A 236 0.88 -4.64 17.90
CA ALA A 236 0.03 -3.47 17.68
C ALA A 236 -1.46 -3.73 17.94
N TYR A 237 -1.96 -4.96 17.76
CA TYR A 237 -3.39 -5.24 17.79
C TYR A 237 -3.96 -5.70 19.13
N PHE A 238 -3.09 -5.97 20.10
CA PHE A 238 -3.46 -6.64 21.36
C PHE A 238 -3.12 -5.82 22.62
N GLY A 239 -3.00 -4.50 22.50
CA GLY A 239 -3.03 -3.57 23.64
C GLY A 239 -2.00 -3.85 24.74
N GLY A 240 -0.75 -4.13 24.38
CA GLY A 240 0.33 -4.41 25.33
C GLY A 240 0.37 -5.84 25.89
N GLN A 241 -0.55 -6.71 25.45
CA GLN A 241 -0.48 -8.15 25.74
C GLN A 241 0.74 -8.76 25.04
N LEU A 242 1.47 -9.60 25.78
CA LEU A 242 2.60 -10.35 25.23
C LEU A 242 2.06 -11.49 24.36
N ILE A 243 2.18 -11.32 23.05
CA ILE A 243 2.09 -12.43 22.10
C ILE A 243 3.39 -13.23 22.20
N PRO A 244 3.34 -14.56 22.42
CA PRO A 244 4.53 -15.40 22.36
C PRO A 244 5.12 -15.41 20.94
N GLY A 245 6.20 -14.65 20.74
CA GLY A 245 6.96 -14.67 19.48
C GLY A 245 6.24 -13.95 18.31
N PRO A 246 5.93 -12.64 18.45
CA PRO A 246 5.26 -11.90 17.39
C PRO A 246 6.18 -11.75 16.17
N ASN A 247 5.65 -11.92 14.96
CA ASN A 247 6.35 -11.59 13.72
C ASN A 247 6.52 -10.10 13.53
N GLN A 248 5.60 -9.28 14.04
CA GLN A 248 5.59 -7.84 13.82
C GLN A 248 5.37 -7.04 15.10
N ARG A 249 5.68 -5.74 15.02
CA ARG A 249 5.33 -4.80 16.09
C ARG A 249 4.45 -3.65 15.62
N ARG A 250 4.28 -3.50 14.32
CA ARG A 250 3.62 -2.39 13.63
C ARG A 250 2.27 -2.88 13.10
N ALA A 251 1.27 -2.01 13.10
CA ALA A 251 0.02 -2.27 12.41
C ALA A 251 0.20 -2.25 10.88
N LEU A 252 -0.79 -2.69 10.10
CA LEU A 252 -0.65 -2.84 8.65
C LEU A 252 -0.43 -1.49 7.97
N ILE A 253 -1.08 -0.41 8.43
CA ILE A 253 -0.84 0.92 7.87
C ILE A 253 0.58 1.41 8.14
N GLU A 254 1.11 1.13 9.32
CA GLU A 254 2.50 1.48 9.64
C GLU A 254 3.49 0.68 8.78
N GLN A 255 3.18 -0.58 8.45
CA GLN A 255 3.99 -1.40 7.54
C GLN A 255 3.89 -0.89 6.09
N LEU A 256 2.70 -0.48 5.64
CA LEU A 256 2.47 0.16 4.34
C LEU A 256 3.27 1.47 4.22
N GLU A 257 3.28 2.31 5.25
CA GLU A 257 3.99 3.60 5.27
C GLU A 257 5.53 3.46 5.25
N VAL A 258 6.08 2.31 5.65
CA VAL A 258 7.52 2.01 5.51
C VAL A 258 7.86 1.29 4.20
N GLY A 259 6.86 1.05 3.35
CA GLY A 259 7.06 0.57 1.97
C GLY A 259 6.61 -0.86 1.70
N ALA A 260 6.15 -1.62 2.70
CA ALA A 260 5.63 -2.97 2.44
C ALA A 260 4.43 -2.89 1.48
N ARG A 261 4.38 -3.76 0.48
CA ARG A 261 3.24 -3.91 -0.46
C ARG A 261 2.77 -5.35 -0.59
N PHE A 262 3.59 -6.29 -0.11
CA PHE A 262 3.29 -7.70 -0.09
C PHE A 262 3.19 -8.18 1.36
N PHE A 263 1.99 -8.60 1.75
CA PHE A 263 1.72 -9.17 3.06
C PHE A 263 1.40 -10.66 3.00
N GLU A 264 1.98 -11.42 3.91
CA GLU A 264 1.52 -12.77 4.24
C GLU A 264 0.54 -12.71 5.40
N LEU A 265 -0.55 -13.47 5.31
CA LEU A 265 -1.56 -13.64 6.35
C LEU A 265 -1.96 -15.10 6.46
N ASP A 266 -1.87 -15.63 7.67
CA ASP A 266 -2.47 -16.90 8.05
C ASP A 266 -3.96 -16.69 8.27
N VAL A 267 -4.78 -17.33 7.44
CA VAL A 267 -6.24 -17.17 7.48
C VAL A 267 -6.91 -18.48 7.82
N SER A 268 -7.73 -18.46 8.87
CA SER A 268 -8.49 -19.63 9.34
C SER A 268 -9.99 -19.34 9.41
N GLU A 269 -10.78 -20.40 9.56
CA GLU A 269 -12.22 -20.26 9.84
C GLU A 269 -12.45 -19.65 11.24
N GLY A 270 -13.28 -18.60 11.29
CA GLY A 270 -13.82 -18.03 12.51
C GLY A 270 -15.32 -18.29 12.66
N ASN A 271 -15.94 -17.70 13.67
CA ASN A 271 -17.37 -17.86 13.93
C ASN A 271 -18.20 -16.85 13.10
N GLY A 272 -18.47 -17.19 11.84
CA GLY A 272 -19.22 -16.32 10.92
C GLY A 272 -18.40 -15.19 10.29
N TYR A 273 -17.08 -15.23 10.41
CA TYR A 273 -16.10 -14.37 9.74
C TYR A 273 -14.81 -15.16 9.48
N ALA A 274 -14.00 -14.76 8.49
CA ALA A 274 -12.65 -15.27 8.29
C ALA A 274 -11.75 -14.56 9.29
N LYS A 275 -10.92 -15.31 10.02
CA LYS A 275 -10.03 -14.73 11.03
C LYS A 275 -8.59 -14.85 10.61
N VAL A 276 -7.78 -13.91 11.07
CA VAL A 276 -6.32 -13.96 10.97
C VAL A 276 -5.75 -14.35 12.33
N CYS A 277 -4.89 -15.35 12.34
CA CYS A 277 -4.17 -15.83 13.51
C CYS A 277 -2.99 -16.69 13.08
N HIS A 278 -1.95 -16.78 13.91
CA HIS A 278 -0.72 -17.48 13.56
C HIS A 278 -0.42 -18.59 14.55
N SER A 279 -0.29 -19.83 14.05
CA SER A 279 0.23 -20.97 14.82
C SER A 279 -0.41 -21.07 16.23
N VAL A 280 0.41 -21.04 17.29
CA VAL A 280 -0.02 -21.18 18.70
C VAL A 280 -0.86 -20.02 19.23
N ASP A 281 -0.90 -18.89 18.53
CA ASP A 281 -1.70 -17.72 18.93
C ASP A 281 -3.19 -17.88 18.59
N CYS A 282 -3.51 -18.80 17.67
CA CYS A 282 -4.87 -19.06 17.23
C CYS A 282 -5.80 -19.47 18.40
N GLY A 283 -6.83 -18.66 18.64
CA GLY A 283 -7.83 -18.87 19.70
C GLY A 283 -7.60 -18.06 20.97
N LEU A 284 -6.40 -17.50 21.16
CA LEU A 284 -6.12 -16.51 22.23
C LEU A 284 -5.97 -15.10 21.66
N PHE A 285 -5.31 -14.99 20.52
CA PHE A 285 -5.02 -13.74 19.83
C PHE A 285 -5.42 -13.88 18.36
N ASP A 286 -6.67 -13.53 18.06
CA ASP A 286 -7.17 -13.46 16.69
C ASP A 286 -7.88 -12.13 16.42
N ALA A 287 -8.01 -11.81 15.13
CA ALA A 287 -8.79 -10.70 14.63
C ALA A 287 -9.60 -11.15 13.41
N SER A 288 -10.70 -10.46 13.13
CA SER A 288 -11.36 -10.64 11.84
C SER A 288 -10.48 -10.15 10.70
N LEU A 289 -10.59 -10.82 9.55
CA LEU A 289 -9.94 -10.37 8.32
C LEU A 289 -10.40 -8.96 7.95
N ARG A 290 -11.69 -8.63 8.11
CA ARG A 290 -12.21 -7.28 7.82
C ARG A 290 -11.56 -6.19 8.65
N ARG A 291 -11.16 -6.46 9.92
CA ARG A 291 -10.40 -5.49 10.72
C ARG A 291 -9.08 -5.12 10.02
N MET A 292 -8.34 -6.11 9.52
CA MET A 292 -7.09 -5.90 8.79
C MET A 292 -7.32 -5.16 7.47
N LEU A 293 -8.33 -5.61 6.71
CA LEU A 293 -8.66 -5.02 5.41
C LEU A 293 -9.18 -3.58 5.54
N GLY A 294 -9.86 -3.24 6.63
CA GLY A 294 -10.35 -1.89 6.88
C GLY A 294 -9.23 -0.87 7.09
N GLU A 295 -8.11 -1.29 7.66
CA GLU A 295 -6.92 -0.47 7.83
C GLU A 295 -6.26 -0.18 6.47
N VAL A 296 -6.10 -1.22 5.64
CA VAL A 296 -5.56 -1.11 4.27
C VAL A 296 -6.48 -0.25 3.40
N ASP A 297 -7.79 -0.45 3.46
CA ASP A 297 -8.79 0.37 2.76
C ASP A 297 -8.75 1.85 3.18
N THR A 298 -8.35 2.14 4.42
CA THR A 298 -8.15 3.51 4.87
C THR A 298 -6.87 4.11 4.28
N TRP A 299 -5.76 3.36 4.32
CA TRP A 299 -4.50 3.79 3.71
C TRP A 299 -4.65 4.08 2.21
N LEU A 300 -5.39 3.23 1.48
CA LEU A 300 -5.60 3.36 0.04
C LEU A 300 -6.27 4.68 -0.38
N LYS A 301 -6.97 5.36 0.54
CA LYS A 301 -7.55 6.69 0.28
C LYS A 301 -6.48 7.76 0.06
N GLY A 302 -5.28 7.56 0.61
CA GLY A 302 -4.10 8.42 0.45
C GLY A 302 -3.00 7.82 -0.42
N ALA A 303 -3.20 6.64 -0.99
CA ALA A 303 -2.19 5.91 -1.73
C ALA A 303 -1.96 6.49 -3.13
N ASP A 304 -0.69 6.47 -3.55
CA ASP A 304 -0.22 6.98 -4.82
C ASP A 304 -0.80 6.18 -6.01
N GLN A 305 -0.60 6.67 -7.23
CA GLN A 305 -1.23 6.09 -8.42
C GLN A 305 -0.72 4.66 -8.72
N ASN A 306 0.52 4.37 -8.37
CA ASN A 306 1.15 3.08 -8.66
C ASN A 306 0.91 2.04 -7.56
N ASP A 307 0.43 2.46 -6.39
CA ASP A 307 0.25 1.59 -5.24
C ASP A 307 -0.74 0.46 -5.54
N VAL A 308 -0.26 -0.76 -5.35
CA VAL A 308 -1.05 -2.00 -5.32
C VAL A 308 -0.57 -2.80 -4.13
N VAL A 309 -1.51 -3.20 -3.28
CA VAL A 309 -1.25 -4.07 -2.12
C VAL A 309 -1.68 -5.48 -2.48
N PHE A 310 -0.89 -6.47 -2.12
CA PHE A 310 -1.32 -7.85 -2.33
C PHE A 310 -1.01 -8.75 -1.16
N PHE A 311 -1.90 -9.72 -1.00
CA PHE A 311 -1.89 -10.63 0.13
C PHE A 311 -1.66 -12.04 -0.38
N TYR A 312 -0.66 -12.70 0.19
CA TYR A 312 -0.58 -14.15 0.23
C TYR A 312 -1.35 -14.63 1.45
N ILE A 313 -2.28 -15.54 1.20
CA ILE A 313 -3.06 -16.23 2.22
C ILE A 313 -2.47 -17.62 2.41
N GLN A 314 -1.90 -17.86 3.58
CA GLN A 314 -1.66 -19.22 4.05
C GLN A 314 -3.03 -19.81 4.44
N ASP A 315 -3.41 -20.90 3.77
CA ASP A 315 -4.75 -21.46 3.81
C ASP A 315 -4.94 -22.42 5.00
N ASP A 316 -5.20 -21.84 6.18
CA ASP A 316 -5.55 -22.56 7.39
C ASP A 316 -7.08 -22.71 7.57
N ILE A 317 -7.87 -22.50 6.50
CA ILE A 317 -9.32 -22.76 6.48
C ILE A 317 -9.60 -24.27 6.43
N ASN A 318 -8.61 -25.07 6.02
CA ASN A 318 -8.63 -26.54 6.15
C ASN A 318 -9.83 -27.22 5.46
N GLY A 319 -10.21 -26.75 4.26
CA GLY A 319 -11.27 -27.39 3.49
C GLY A 319 -12.69 -26.99 3.89
N SER A 320 -12.87 -26.10 4.85
CA SER A 320 -14.19 -25.68 5.32
C SER A 320 -14.95 -24.84 4.28
N ASN A 321 -16.06 -25.37 3.76
CA ASN A 321 -16.91 -24.64 2.80
C ASN A 321 -17.46 -23.33 3.39
N SER A 322 -17.86 -23.33 4.66
CA SER A 322 -18.31 -22.11 5.35
C SER A 322 -17.16 -21.13 5.51
N GLY A 323 -15.97 -21.60 5.88
CA GLY A 323 -14.78 -20.76 5.97
C GLY A 323 -14.42 -20.08 4.64
N TYR A 324 -14.44 -20.81 3.52
CA TYR A 324 -14.17 -20.21 2.21
C TYR A 324 -15.28 -19.26 1.73
N ALA A 325 -16.54 -19.57 2.03
CA ALA A 325 -17.66 -18.67 1.73
C ALA A 325 -17.51 -17.35 2.49
N GLN A 326 -17.01 -17.45 3.71
CA GLN A 326 -16.75 -16.29 4.54
C GLN A 326 -15.52 -15.51 4.09
N LEU A 327 -14.44 -16.19 3.70
CA LEU A 327 -13.28 -15.54 3.06
C LEU A 327 -13.71 -14.73 1.82
N GLN A 328 -14.51 -15.34 0.94
CA GLN A 328 -15.08 -14.68 -0.23
C GLN A 328 -15.90 -13.44 0.14
N SER A 329 -16.72 -13.53 1.20
CA SER A 329 -17.53 -12.44 1.72
C SER A 329 -16.67 -11.29 2.29
N ASP A 330 -15.63 -11.62 3.05
CA ASP A 330 -14.77 -10.64 3.72
C ASP A 330 -13.82 -9.94 2.73
N ILE A 331 -13.33 -10.65 1.71
CA ILE A 331 -12.63 -10.01 0.58
C ILE A 331 -13.60 -9.16 -0.22
N GLY A 332 -14.81 -9.66 -0.49
CA GLY A 332 -15.86 -8.93 -1.21
C GLY A 332 -16.29 -7.63 -0.51
N TRP A 333 -16.20 -7.59 0.82
CA TRP A 333 -16.50 -6.40 1.63
C TRP A 333 -15.61 -5.20 1.30
N LEU A 334 -14.36 -5.41 0.85
CA LEU A 334 -13.52 -4.31 0.34
C LEU A 334 -14.15 -3.61 -0.88
N GLY A 335 -14.96 -4.34 -1.66
CA GLY A 335 -15.69 -3.80 -2.80
C GLY A 335 -14.81 -3.62 -4.04
N ASP A 336 -15.04 -2.53 -4.76
CA ASP A 336 -14.50 -2.34 -6.11
C ASP A 336 -12.99 -2.15 -6.20
N VAL A 337 -12.28 -2.00 -5.07
CA VAL A 337 -10.81 -1.93 -5.06
C VAL A 337 -10.14 -3.29 -5.29
N VAL A 338 -10.88 -4.39 -5.15
CA VAL A 338 -10.33 -5.75 -5.29
C VAL A 338 -10.30 -6.18 -6.76
N PHE A 339 -9.12 -6.58 -7.21
CA PHE A 339 -8.90 -7.33 -8.43
C PHE A 339 -9.12 -8.81 -8.17
N THR A 340 -9.92 -9.44 -9.04
CA THR A 340 -10.18 -10.88 -9.04
C THR A 340 -9.83 -11.44 -10.41
N GLY A 341 -9.34 -12.69 -10.43
CA GLY A 341 -9.16 -13.44 -11.67
C GLY A 341 -10.47 -13.83 -12.37
N GLY A 342 -11.63 -13.57 -11.75
CA GLY A 342 -12.97 -13.97 -12.23
C GLY A 342 -13.28 -15.47 -12.03
N ALA A 343 -12.27 -16.25 -11.65
CA ALA A 343 -12.34 -17.65 -11.29
C ALA A 343 -11.10 -17.97 -10.44
N CYS A 344 -11.16 -19.07 -9.69
CA CYS A 344 -9.98 -19.60 -9.02
C CYS A 344 -9.01 -20.16 -10.07
N ARG A 345 -7.98 -19.38 -10.40
CA ARG A 345 -6.99 -19.71 -11.44
C ARG A 345 -5.60 -19.31 -10.98
N SER A 346 -4.59 -19.90 -11.62
CA SER A 346 -3.20 -19.47 -11.48
C SER A 346 -3.07 -17.96 -11.75
N LEU A 347 -2.20 -17.28 -11.00
CA LEU A 347 -1.82 -15.89 -11.28
C LEU A 347 -1.45 -15.79 -12.77
N PRO A 348 -2.11 -14.91 -13.56
CA PRO A 348 -1.81 -14.82 -14.98
C PRO A 348 -0.36 -14.37 -15.21
N ASP A 349 0.38 -15.08 -16.07
CA ASP A 349 1.82 -14.82 -16.31
C ASP A 349 2.13 -13.37 -16.70
N ALA A 350 1.23 -12.72 -17.42
CA ALA A 350 1.39 -11.34 -17.88
C ALA A 350 0.73 -10.30 -16.96
N LEU A 351 0.18 -10.70 -15.79
CA LEU A 351 -0.47 -9.79 -14.86
C LEU A 351 0.56 -8.80 -14.31
N SER A 352 0.30 -7.51 -14.48
CA SER A 352 1.12 -6.41 -13.93
C SER A 352 0.30 -5.47 -13.07
N PHE A 353 0.98 -4.68 -12.23
CA PHE A 353 0.30 -3.63 -11.45
C PHE A 353 -0.39 -2.62 -12.36
N ALA A 354 0.20 -2.28 -13.51
CA ALA A 354 -0.45 -1.43 -14.52
C ALA A 354 -1.79 -1.98 -15.00
N GLN A 355 -1.91 -3.30 -15.25
CA GLN A 355 -3.17 -3.91 -15.68
C GLN A 355 -4.22 -3.93 -14.57
N ILE A 356 -3.79 -4.11 -13.32
CA ILE A 356 -4.67 -4.03 -12.14
C ILE A 356 -5.19 -2.59 -11.99
N ARG A 357 -4.29 -1.60 -12.05
CA ARG A 357 -4.62 -0.18 -11.94
C ARG A 357 -5.50 0.31 -13.09
N ALA A 358 -5.29 -0.18 -14.31
CA ALA A 358 -6.12 0.15 -15.47
C ALA A 358 -7.59 -0.27 -15.31
N GLN A 359 -7.88 -1.21 -14.40
CA GLN A 359 -9.24 -1.63 -14.03
C GLN A 359 -9.77 -0.89 -12.80
N GLY A 360 -9.07 0.13 -12.32
CA GLY A 360 -9.40 0.87 -11.10
C GLY A 360 -9.17 0.07 -9.81
N LYS A 361 -8.50 -1.09 -9.89
CA LYS A 361 -8.26 -1.97 -8.75
C LYS A 361 -6.94 -1.62 -8.06
N ARG A 362 -6.82 -1.95 -6.77
CA ARG A 362 -5.65 -1.66 -5.93
C ARG A 362 -5.24 -2.80 -5.01
N VAL A 363 -6.08 -3.82 -4.85
CA VAL A 363 -5.80 -4.95 -3.97
C VAL A 363 -6.03 -6.25 -4.71
N PHE A 364 -5.19 -7.26 -4.50
CA PHE A 364 -5.52 -8.63 -4.89
C PHE A 364 -5.05 -9.64 -3.87
N PHE A 365 -5.64 -10.82 -3.94
CA PHE A 365 -5.38 -11.92 -3.02
C PHE A 365 -4.98 -13.15 -3.83
N TYR A 366 -3.98 -13.85 -3.35
CA TYR A 366 -3.72 -15.21 -3.76
C TYR A 366 -3.48 -16.08 -2.54
N LYS A 367 -3.69 -17.39 -2.68
CA LYS A 367 -3.46 -18.37 -1.62
C LYS A 367 -2.46 -19.44 -2.04
N ASP A 368 -2.14 -20.31 -1.09
CA ASP A 368 -1.43 -21.57 -1.29
C ASP A 368 -1.84 -22.32 -2.55
N ASP A 369 -0.89 -23.09 -3.08
CA ASP A 369 -1.12 -23.94 -4.22
C ASP A 369 -2.25 -24.97 -3.94
N GLY A 370 -2.84 -25.47 -5.03
CA GLY A 370 -3.96 -26.41 -4.95
C GLY A 370 -5.35 -25.77 -5.04
N THR A 371 -6.34 -26.65 -5.21
CA THR A 371 -7.71 -26.29 -5.64
C THR A 371 -8.74 -26.28 -4.51
N THR A 372 -8.31 -26.50 -3.27
CA THR A 372 -9.20 -26.44 -2.09
C THR A 372 -9.87 -25.06 -2.00
N GLY A 373 -11.18 -25.03 -1.80
CA GLY A 373 -11.95 -23.78 -1.68
C GLY A 373 -12.20 -23.01 -2.97
N CYS A 374 -11.61 -23.42 -4.11
CA CYS A 374 -11.67 -22.68 -5.37
C CYS A 374 -13.08 -22.48 -5.94
N ASP A 375 -13.97 -23.45 -5.73
CA ASP A 375 -15.36 -23.36 -6.22
C ASP A 375 -16.20 -22.35 -5.42
N ILE A 376 -15.66 -21.83 -4.32
CA ILE A 376 -16.34 -20.92 -3.39
C ILE A 376 -15.64 -19.55 -3.37
N ALA A 377 -14.34 -19.53 -3.10
CA ALA A 377 -13.54 -18.30 -2.98
C ALA A 377 -12.97 -17.82 -4.31
N THR A 378 -13.84 -17.57 -5.28
CA THR A 378 -13.50 -17.09 -6.64
C THR A 378 -12.77 -15.73 -6.71
N SER A 379 -12.82 -14.92 -5.65
CA SER A 379 -12.03 -13.68 -5.54
C SER A 379 -10.54 -13.93 -5.28
N VAL A 380 -10.17 -15.14 -4.87
CA VAL A 380 -8.79 -15.51 -4.56
C VAL A 380 -8.18 -16.21 -5.77
N MET A 381 -7.00 -15.76 -6.19
CA MET A 381 -6.20 -16.46 -7.19
C MET A 381 -5.40 -17.58 -6.54
N VAL A 382 -5.02 -18.59 -7.31
CA VAL A 382 -4.05 -19.60 -6.87
C VAL A 382 -2.69 -19.15 -7.38
N ASN A 383 -1.65 -19.18 -6.57
CA ASN A 383 -0.31 -18.89 -7.05
C ASN A 383 0.57 -20.14 -6.97
N THR A 384 1.45 -20.28 -7.94
CA THR A 384 2.62 -21.15 -7.82
C THR A 384 3.73 -20.30 -7.22
N GLU A 385 3.73 -20.14 -5.90
CA GLU A 385 4.81 -19.48 -5.17
C GLU A 385 5.90 -20.51 -4.83
N ILE A 386 7.17 -20.08 -4.88
CA ILE A 386 8.27 -20.79 -4.25
C ILE A 386 8.65 -20.02 -3.00
N ASN A 387 8.31 -20.58 -1.85
CA ASN A 387 8.61 -19.99 -0.56
C ASN A 387 9.77 -20.73 0.12
N LYS A 388 10.80 -20.01 0.58
CA LYS A 388 11.97 -20.57 1.26
C LYS A 388 12.35 -19.73 2.46
N GLY A 389 12.34 -20.29 3.67
CA GLY A 389 12.87 -19.58 4.85
C GLY A 389 14.31 -19.11 4.61
N VAL A 390 14.69 -17.94 5.14
CA VAL A 390 16.01 -17.33 4.90
C VAL A 390 17.19 -18.23 5.33
N SER A 391 17.00 -19.11 6.31
CA SER A 391 18.02 -20.10 6.71
C SER A 391 18.28 -21.19 5.68
N SER A 392 17.40 -21.33 4.68
CA SER A 392 17.45 -22.37 3.65
C SER A 392 17.71 -21.84 2.24
N ILE A 393 17.86 -20.52 2.06
CA ILE A 393 18.13 -19.90 0.76
C ILE A 393 19.60 -19.51 0.63
N ASN A 394 20.25 -19.93 -0.45
CA ASN A 394 21.54 -19.39 -0.84
C ASN A 394 21.33 -18.19 -1.75
N VAL A 395 21.40 -16.96 -1.20
CA VAL A 395 21.12 -15.72 -1.95
C VAL A 395 22.06 -15.48 -3.14
N TYR A 396 23.17 -16.21 -3.26
CA TYR A 396 24.15 -16.08 -4.35
C TYR A 396 23.83 -16.91 -5.60
N GLU A 397 22.85 -17.82 -5.52
CA GLU A 397 22.38 -18.64 -6.64
C GLU A 397 21.30 -17.93 -7.46
N ASP A 398 21.12 -18.33 -8.73
CA ASP A 398 20.04 -17.81 -9.57
C ASP A 398 18.68 -18.38 -9.13
N HIS A 399 17.82 -17.51 -8.63
CA HIS A 399 16.45 -17.79 -8.21
C HIS A 399 15.41 -17.23 -9.18
N PHE A 400 15.81 -16.60 -10.28
CA PHE A 400 14.86 -16.03 -11.22
C PHE A 400 13.91 -17.09 -11.78
N ASN A 401 12.61 -16.82 -11.68
CA ASN A 401 11.57 -17.74 -12.16
C ASN A 401 10.47 -16.98 -12.91
N ARG A 402 10.21 -17.38 -14.16
CA ARG A 402 9.17 -16.76 -15.01
C ARG A 402 7.75 -17.24 -14.72
N GLY A 403 7.59 -18.32 -13.95
CA GLY A 403 6.27 -18.92 -13.66
C GLY A 403 5.88 -18.84 -12.19
N ALA A 404 6.72 -18.28 -11.33
CA ALA A 404 6.51 -18.27 -9.89
C ALA A 404 7.08 -17.01 -9.27
N ILE A 405 6.39 -16.48 -8.26
CA ILE A 405 7.00 -15.54 -7.32
C ILE A 405 7.93 -16.37 -6.43
N VAL A 406 9.21 -15.98 -6.34
CA VAL A 406 10.15 -16.55 -5.38
C VAL A 406 10.25 -15.64 -4.17
N ARG A 407 9.73 -16.12 -3.05
CA ARG A 407 9.77 -15.43 -1.77
C ARG A 407 10.70 -16.14 -0.80
N SER A 408 11.30 -15.35 0.07
CA SER A 408 11.95 -15.85 1.26
C SER A 408 11.50 -15.09 2.48
N GLN A 409 11.38 -15.74 3.63
CA GLN A 409 10.88 -15.12 4.85
C GLN A 409 11.81 -15.33 6.03
N GLU A 410 11.94 -14.28 6.83
CA GLU A 410 12.67 -14.31 8.09
C GLU A 410 11.92 -15.12 9.14
N CYS A 411 12.62 -15.41 10.22
CA CYS A 411 12.03 -15.92 11.44
C CYS A 411 12.78 -15.25 12.60
N ASN A 412 12.28 -14.11 13.07
CA ASN A 412 12.89 -13.29 14.12
C ASN A 412 11.92 -13.08 15.27
N ASN A 413 11.84 -14.09 16.13
CA ASN A 413 10.95 -14.08 17.28
C ASN A 413 11.53 -14.89 18.44
N ASN A 414 10.71 -15.23 19.44
CA ASN A 414 11.21 -15.97 20.62
C ASN A 414 11.59 -17.43 20.32
N PHE A 415 11.21 -17.97 19.16
CA PHE A 415 11.40 -19.37 18.77
C PHE A 415 12.53 -19.57 17.76
N CYS A 416 12.93 -18.53 17.03
CA CYS A 416 13.90 -18.57 15.94
C CYS A 416 14.56 -17.20 15.75
N ASN A 417 15.77 -17.18 15.17
CA ASN A 417 16.49 -15.96 14.84
C ASN A 417 17.24 -16.11 13.51
N ASP A 418 16.48 -16.45 12.46
CA ASP A 418 16.92 -16.53 11.08
C ASP A 418 16.56 -15.20 10.40
N VAL A 419 17.53 -14.30 10.32
CA VAL A 419 17.37 -12.94 9.74
C VAL A 419 18.27 -12.77 8.54
N ILE A 420 17.84 -11.94 7.58
CA ILE A 420 18.64 -11.58 6.42
C ILE A 420 19.31 -10.24 6.63
N SER A 421 20.61 -10.15 6.33
CA SER A 421 21.28 -8.85 6.40
C SER A 421 20.81 -7.92 5.26
N PRO A 422 20.88 -6.59 5.43
CA PRO A 422 20.56 -5.64 4.35
C PRO A 422 21.35 -5.91 3.05
N PHE A 423 22.62 -6.33 3.18
CA PHE A 423 23.48 -6.66 2.05
C PHE A 423 23.03 -7.94 1.32
N GLU A 424 22.72 -9.00 2.06
CA GLU A 424 22.24 -10.26 1.49
C GLU A 424 20.87 -10.11 0.84
N ALA A 425 19.98 -9.30 1.40
CA ALA A 425 18.67 -9.01 0.80
C ALA A 425 18.84 -8.39 -0.59
N LEU A 426 19.71 -7.38 -0.74
CA LEU A 426 19.99 -6.79 -2.04
C LEU A 426 20.60 -7.81 -3.03
N ILE A 427 21.51 -8.67 -2.57
CA ILE A 427 22.10 -9.74 -3.41
C ILE A 427 21.02 -10.72 -3.87
N GLY A 428 20.13 -11.14 -2.97
CA GLY A 428 19.03 -12.03 -3.29
C GLY A 428 18.10 -11.44 -4.35
N LEU A 429 17.74 -10.15 -4.22
CA LEU A 429 16.96 -9.45 -5.25
C LEU A 429 17.69 -9.43 -6.61
N GLN A 430 19.00 -9.15 -6.59
CA GLN A 430 19.84 -9.16 -7.80
C GLN A 430 19.94 -10.55 -8.45
N ASN A 431 19.70 -11.60 -7.68
CA ASN A 431 19.69 -12.99 -8.15
C ASN A 431 18.27 -13.56 -8.31
N GLY A 432 17.24 -12.72 -8.35
CA GLY A 432 15.90 -13.13 -8.76
C GLY A 432 14.95 -13.58 -7.64
N VAL A 433 15.32 -13.38 -6.37
CA VAL A 433 14.31 -13.40 -5.30
C VAL A 433 13.41 -12.18 -5.48
N ASN A 434 12.09 -12.36 -5.51
CA ASN A 434 11.13 -11.28 -5.70
C ASN A 434 10.91 -10.47 -4.42
N ALA A 435 10.87 -11.16 -3.28
CA ALA A 435 10.47 -10.57 -2.01
C ALA A 435 11.14 -11.26 -0.82
N PHE A 436 11.60 -10.45 0.12
CA PHE A 436 11.96 -10.92 1.46
C PHE A 436 10.88 -10.48 2.44
N GLY A 437 10.17 -11.45 3.03
CA GLY A 437 9.22 -11.24 4.12
C GLY A 437 10.00 -10.95 5.39
N ILE A 438 10.07 -9.68 5.77
CA ILE A 438 10.84 -9.20 6.92
C ILE A 438 9.98 -9.25 8.18
N ASP A 439 10.57 -9.71 9.28
CA ASP A 439 9.97 -9.68 10.61
C ASP A 439 10.38 -8.39 11.35
N MET A 440 9.57 -7.99 12.33
CA MET A 440 9.86 -6.93 13.29
C MET A 440 10.11 -5.55 12.66
N LEU A 441 9.40 -5.24 11.56
CA LEU A 441 9.57 -4.00 10.82
C LEU A 441 9.47 -2.76 11.71
N ASP A 442 10.39 -1.82 11.49
CA ASP A 442 10.40 -0.49 12.10
C ASP A 442 10.71 0.61 11.08
N SER A 443 10.39 1.85 11.42
CA SER A 443 10.82 3.04 10.68
C SER A 443 12.32 3.08 10.37
N SER A 444 13.18 2.55 11.27
CA SER A 444 14.62 2.48 11.00
C SER A 444 14.99 1.58 9.82
N ASP A 445 14.15 0.60 9.47
CA ASP A 445 14.44 -0.32 8.37
C ASP A 445 14.44 0.37 7.00
N ILE A 446 13.67 1.45 6.87
CA ILE A 446 13.56 2.24 5.65
C ILE A 446 14.29 3.59 5.73
N ASP A 447 14.28 4.26 6.89
CA ASP A 447 14.86 5.61 7.03
C ASP A 447 16.38 5.62 7.17
N HIS A 448 16.97 4.52 7.61
CA HIS A 448 18.41 4.36 7.80
C HIS A 448 18.94 3.27 6.85
N ASN A 449 20.11 2.70 7.13
CA ASN A 449 20.70 1.62 6.33
C ASN A 449 20.12 0.23 6.68
N GLY A 450 18.82 0.16 6.97
CA GLY A 450 18.14 -1.07 7.33
C GLY A 450 17.79 -1.95 6.12
N VAL A 451 17.10 -3.05 6.38
CA VAL A 451 16.89 -4.12 5.39
C VAL A 451 15.97 -3.68 4.24
N PHE A 452 14.92 -2.90 4.51
CA PHE A 452 14.06 -2.35 3.46
C PHE A 452 14.75 -1.26 2.64
N ASN A 453 15.51 -0.39 3.29
CA ASN A 453 16.31 0.61 2.58
C ASN A 453 17.27 -0.08 1.61
N ALA A 454 18.00 -1.10 2.04
CA ALA A 454 18.92 -1.84 1.19
C ALA A 454 18.24 -2.51 -0.01
N GLN A 455 16.96 -2.88 0.11
CA GLN A 455 16.16 -3.44 -0.98
C GLN A 455 15.67 -2.42 -2.01
N LEU A 456 15.75 -1.11 -1.74
CA LEU A 456 15.53 -0.04 -2.74
C LEU A 456 16.62 -0.10 -3.82
N TRP A 457 16.50 -1.02 -4.77
CA TRP A 457 17.59 -1.38 -5.67
C TRP A 457 17.86 -0.31 -6.73
N SER A 458 16.84 0.44 -7.18
CA SER A 458 16.99 1.43 -8.24
C SER A 458 17.63 2.71 -7.70
N ILE A 459 16.93 3.44 -6.84
CA ILE A 459 17.31 4.72 -6.23
C ILE A 459 17.07 4.65 -4.72
N GLY A 460 17.95 5.26 -3.93
CA GLY A 460 17.79 5.39 -2.48
C GLY A 460 17.46 6.83 -2.06
N PRO A 461 17.10 7.06 -0.78
CA PRO A 461 16.68 8.38 -0.30
C PRO A 461 17.76 9.47 -0.51
N ALA A 462 19.04 9.12 -0.37
CA ALA A 462 20.15 10.04 -0.56
C ALA A 462 20.28 10.58 -2.00
N ASP A 463 19.69 9.88 -2.99
CA ASP A 463 19.74 10.21 -4.40
C ASP A 463 18.41 10.82 -4.91
N ALA A 464 17.43 11.11 -4.02
CA ALA A 464 16.07 11.50 -4.35
C ALA A 464 15.78 13.01 -4.21
N THR A 465 16.73 13.88 -4.56
CA THR A 465 16.57 15.35 -4.50
C THR A 465 15.76 15.88 -5.69
N ASP A 466 14.77 16.75 -5.43
CA ASP A 466 13.82 17.29 -6.42
C ASP A 466 13.31 16.21 -7.40
N PRO A 467 12.73 15.12 -6.88
CA PRO A 467 12.54 13.89 -7.63
C PRO A 467 11.48 14.01 -8.73
N TYR A 468 10.56 14.96 -8.60
CA TYR A 468 9.43 15.16 -9.51
C TYR A 468 9.57 16.40 -10.41
N ALA A 469 10.76 17.03 -10.45
CA ALA A 469 10.95 18.22 -11.28
C ALA A 469 10.75 17.90 -12.78
N PRO A 470 10.12 18.80 -13.57
CA PRO A 470 9.94 18.57 -15.00
C PRO A 470 11.27 18.34 -15.74
N GLY A 471 11.33 17.30 -16.58
CA GLY A 471 12.56 16.93 -17.31
C GLY A 471 13.54 16.08 -16.51
N ARG A 472 13.17 15.63 -15.30
CA ARG A 472 13.92 14.61 -14.56
C ARG A 472 13.92 13.27 -15.28
N THR A 473 15.09 12.63 -15.27
CA THR A 473 15.32 11.32 -15.87
C THR A 473 16.08 10.43 -14.90
N ALA A 474 16.02 9.11 -15.09
CA ALA A 474 16.92 8.19 -14.42
C ALA A 474 18.11 7.88 -15.33
N VAL A 475 19.31 7.95 -14.76
CA VAL A 475 20.55 7.51 -15.41
C VAL A 475 21.01 6.24 -14.71
N PHE A 476 21.24 5.19 -15.49
CA PHE A 476 21.73 3.92 -14.96
C PHE A 476 23.22 3.98 -14.66
N LYS A 477 23.62 3.50 -13.48
CA LYS A 477 24.98 3.60 -12.95
C LYS A 477 25.79 2.33 -13.27
N PRO A 478 27.02 2.47 -13.78
CA PRO A 478 27.91 1.33 -14.04
C PRO A 478 28.37 0.64 -12.76
N THR A 479 28.36 1.34 -11.62
CA THR A 479 28.87 0.85 -10.33
C THR A 479 28.00 1.34 -9.16
N GLY A 480 28.25 0.80 -7.97
CA GLY A 480 27.54 1.16 -6.73
C GLY A 480 26.42 0.19 -6.36
N GLN A 481 25.90 0.31 -5.15
CA GLN A 481 24.86 -0.58 -4.62
C GLN A 481 23.48 -0.32 -5.26
N ARG A 482 23.20 0.95 -5.56
CA ARG A 482 22.00 1.39 -6.30
C ARG A 482 22.28 1.39 -7.80
N PHE A 483 21.29 1.03 -8.60
CA PHE A 483 21.46 0.91 -10.05
C PHE A 483 21.20 2.19 -10.82
N MET A 484 20.56 3.19 -10.23
CA MET A 484 20.19 4.43 -10.90
C MET A 484 20.53 5.66 -10.05
N ALA A 485 20.56 6.82 -10.69
CA ALA A 485 20.57 8.13 -10.05
C ALA A 485 19.68 9.09 -10.84
N LEU A 486 19.18 10.11 -10.14
CA LEU A 486 18.38 11.15 -10.76
C LEU A 486 19.26 12.10 -11.57
N GLY A 487 18.95 12.19 -12.86
CA GLY A 487 19.61 13.06 -13.83
C GLY A 487 18.65 14.06 -14.45
N TRP A 488 19.09 14.60 -15.59
CA TRP A 488 18.34 15.50 -16.45
C TRP A 488 18.47 15.02 -17.89
N ALA A 489 17.47 15.31 -18.72
CA ALA A 489 17.40 14.84 -20.11
C ALA A 489 18.57 15.30 -20.99
N SER A 490 19.29 16.36 -20.61
CA SER A 490 20.31 17.05 -21.42
C SER A 490 21.73 16.45 -21.36
N ALA A 491 21.89 15.20 -20.91
CA ALA A 491 23.19 14.55 -20.80
C ALA A 491 23.46 13.69 -22.03
N ALA A 492 24.57 13.92 -22.74
CA ALA A 492 24.97 13.06 -23.84
C ALA A 492 25.48 11.71 -23.30
N LEU A 493 24.65 10.66 -23.34
CA LEU A 493 24.98 9.29 -22.88
C LEU A 493 24.59 8.25 -23.93
N GLY A 494 25.15 7.04 -23.82
CA GLY A 494 24.67 5.88 -24.58
C GLY A 494 23.32 5.38 -24.04
N TYR A 495 22.61 4.55 -24.80
CA TYR A 495 21.26 4.08 -24.50
C TYR A 495 21.26 2.59 -24.16
N ALA A 496 20.51 2.22 -23.12
CA ALA A 496 20.24 0.83 -22.79
C ALA A 496 19.14 0.27 -23.71
N CYS A 497 19.52 -0.71 -24.54
CA CYS A 497 18.62 -1.37 -25.46
C CYS A 497 18.37 -2.82 -25.02
N ARG A 498 17.12 -3.28 -25.08
CA ARG A 498 16.72 -4.66 -24.70
C ARG A 498 15.92 -5.34 -25.82
N ASP A 499 16.19 -6.61 -26.07
CA ASP A 499 15.36 -7.44 -26.96
C ASP A 499 14.27 -8.21 -26.20
N SER A 500 13.38 -8.91 -26.93
CA SER A 500 12.34 -9.75 -26.32
C SER A 500 12.88 -11.02 -25.63
N GLY A 501 14.15 -11.36 -25.84
CA GLY A 501 14.85 -12.44 -25.12
C GLY A 501 15.35 -11.99 -23.74
N GLY A 502 15.33 -10.69 -23.46
CA GLY A 502 15.90 -10.09 -22.25
C GLY A 502 17.42 -9.89 -22.32
N ASN A 503 17.99 -9.82 -23.53
CA ASN A 503 19.39 -9.49 -23.75
C ASN A 503 19.56 -7.97 -23.79
N TRP A 504 20.58 -7.46 -23.11
CA TRP A 504 20.92 -6.04 -23.08
C TRP A 504 22.07 -5.71 -24.03
N ALA A 505 22.00 -4.53 -24.64
CA ALA A 505 23.06 -3.93 -25.42
C ALA A 505 23.15 -2.42 -25.12
N ILE A 506 24.35 -1.86 -25.18
CA ILE A 506 24.59 -0.41 -25.02
C ILE A 506 25.03 0.16 -26.36
N THR A 507 24.42 1.26 -26.77
CA THR A 507 24.76 1.93 -28.03
C THR A 507 26.16 2.55 -27.98
N THR A 508 26.84 2.53 -29.12
CA THR A 508 28.07 3.30 -29.34
C THR A 508 27.75 4.76 -29.61
N GLN A 509 26.61 5.05 -30.24
CA GLN A 509 26.13 6.42 -30.37
C GLN A 509 25.62 6.95 -29.04
N MET A 510 26.05 8.16 -28.70
CA MET A 510 25.63 8.92 -27.52
C MET A 510 24.79 10.13 -27.95
N GLY A 511 23.88 10.58 -27.10
CA GLY A 511 23.07 11.78 -27.34
C GLY A 511 22.07 12.05 -26.21
N GLU A 512 21.04 12.84 -26.52
CA GLU A 512 19.97 13.18 -25.59
C GLU A 512 18.94 12.05 -25.49
N ILE A 513 18.31 11.91 -24.32
CA ILE A 513 17.46 10.76 -24.00
C ILE A 513 16.32 10.53 -25.00
N GLU A 514 15.80 11.60 -25.61
CA GLU A 514 14.70 11.56 -26.59
C GLU A 514 15.07 10.79 -27.87
N GLU A 515 16.36 10.66 -28.19
CA GLU A 515 16.80 9.94 -29.38
C GLU A 515 16.84 8.42 -29.16
N GLY A 516 16.74 7.94 -27.91
CA GLY A 516 17.03 6.56 -27.53
C GLY A 516 16.27 5.51 -28.35
N VAL A 517 14.98 5.74 -28.62
CA VAL A 517 14.16 4.82 -29.44
C VAL A 517 14.73 4.66 -30.86
N GLN A 518 15.13 5.77 -31.49
CA GLN A 518 15.66 5.75 -32.84
C GLN A 518 17.07 5.18 -32.90
N VAL A 519 17.90 5.46 -31.89
CA VAL A 519 19.28 4.96 -31.83
C VAL A 519 19.29 3.46 -31.56
N CYS A 520 18.54 2.97 -30.57
CA CYS A 520 18.45 1.54 -30.27
C CYS A 520 17.98 0.72 -31.48
N SER A 521 16.90 1.15 -32.14
CA SER A 521 16.35 0.43 -33.29
C SER A 521 17.28 0.43 -34.53
N ARG A 522 18.12 1.46 -34.68
CA ARG A 522 19.09 1.58 -35.76
C ARG A 522 20.34 0.75 -35.52
N GLU A 523 20.92 0.84 -34.32
CA GLU A 523 22.18 0.14 -33.99
C GLU A 523 21.96 -1.34 -33.70
N PHE A 524 20.81 -1.67 -33.09
CA PHE A 524 20.44 -3.03 -32.72
C PHE A 524 19.02 -3.36 -33.25
N PRO A 525 18.91 -3.82 -34.52
CA PRO A 525 17.61 -4.22 -35.07
C PRO A 525 16.91 -5.28 -34.20
N GLY A 526 15.67 -5.01 -33.80
CA GLY A 526 14.87 -5.88 -32.91
C GLY A 526 14.98 -5.54 -31.42
N TYR A 527 15.82 -4.58 -31.05
CA TYR A 527 15.91 -4.06 -29.68
C TYR A 527 15.08 -2.79 -29.51
N HIS A 528 14.67 -2.54 -28.26
CA HIS A 528 13.92 -1.36 -27.84
C HIS A 528 14.72 -0.57 -26.81
N PHE A 529 14.55 0.76 -26.79
CA PHE A 529 15.06 1.59 -25.69
C PHE A 529 14.27 1.29 -24.42
N ASP A 530 14.96 0.81 -23.37
CA ASP A 530 14.31 0.13 -22.23
C ASP A 530 14.92 0.54 -20.88
N VAL A 531 14.32 0.04 -19.80
CA VAL A 531 14.75 0.19 -18.42
C VAL A 531 14.64 -1.17 -17.71
N PRO A 532 15.61 -1.57 -16.87
CA PRO A 532 15.44 -2.77 -16.05
C PRO A 532 14.30 -2.55 -15.06
N VAL A 533 13.41 -3.54 -14.91
CA VAL A 533 12.22 -3.41 -14.02
C VAL A 533 12.38 -4.10 -12.66
N SER A 534 13.53 -4.74 -12.45
CA SER A 534 13.87 -5.42 -11.20
C SER A 534 15.38 -5.38 -10.96
N ALA A 535 15.79 -5.67 -9.73
CA ALA A 535 17.20 -5.77 -9.39
C ALA A 535 17.93 -6.85 -10.23
N TYR A 536 17.24 -7.93 -10.59
CA TYR A 536 17.74 -8.99 -11.46
C TYR A 536 18.06 -8.47 -12.88
N GLU A 537 17.13 -7.76 -13.51
CA GLU A 537 17.39 -7.15 -14.82
C GLU A 537 18.47 -6.08 -14.74
N ALA A 538 18.50 -5.32 -13.64
CA ALA A 538 19.48 -4.27 -13.42
C ALA A 538 20.90 -4.85 -13.33
N LYS A 539 21.10 -5.97 -12.61
CA LYS A 539 22.38 -6.67 -12.59
C LYS A 539 22.83 -7.05 -14.00
N ARG A 540 21.94 -7.62 -14.82
CA ARG A 540 22.25 -8.04 -16.19
C ARG A 540 22.57 -6.86 -17.13
N LEU A 541 21.88 -5.73 -16.98
CA LEU A 541 22.24 -4.50 -17.71
C LEU A 541 23.63 -4.01 -17.32
N ARG A 542 23.96 -4.04 -16.02
CA ARG A 542 25.28 -3.63 -15.55
C ARG A 542 26.40 -4.52 -16.11
N ASP A 543 26.16 -5.83 -16.22
CA ASP A 543 27.14 -6.80 -16.73
C ASP A 543 27.56 -6.54 -18.18
N VAL A 544 26.72 -5.87 -18.99
CA VAL A 544 27.06 -5.51 -20.38
C VAL A 544 27.71 -4.12 -20.52
N ILE A 545 27.82 -3.35 -19.43
CA ILE A 545 28.51 -2.06 -19.43
C ILE A 545 30.01 -2.30 -19.23
N THR A 546 30.79 -2.21 -20.31
CA THR A 546 32.21 -2.59 -20.31
C THR A 546 33.17 -1.44 -19.94
N ALA A 547 32.79 -0.19 -20.18
CA ALA A 547 33.48 1.03 -19.74
C ALA A 547 32.58 2.25 -19.97
N GLY A 548 32.73 3.32 -19.17
CA GLY A 548 32.10 4.62 -19.46
C GLY A 548 31.39 5.29 -18.28
N ALA A 549 30.74 6.42 -18.60
CA ALA A 549 29.81 7.12 -17.72
C ALA A 549 28.48 6.33 -17.60
N GLY A 550 27.47 6.90 -16.93
CA GLY A 550 26.13 6.30 -16.88
C GLY A 550 25.50 6.12 -18.27
N VAL A 551 24.40 5.36 -18.34
CA VAL A 551 23.64 5.15 -19.59
C VAL A 551 22.21 5.63 -19.42
N HIS A 552 21.64 6.15 -20.50
CA HIS A 552 20.22 6.45 -20.57
C HIS A 552 19.41 5.16 -20.47
N VAL A 553 18.36 5.20 -19.67
CA VAL A 553 17.31 4.19 -19.58
C VAL A 553 15.96 4.85 -19.83
N ASN A 554 15.00 4.11 -20.36
CA ASN A 554 13.67 4.62 -20.67
C ASN A 554 12.82 4.79 -19.39
N PHE A 555 13.25 5.68 -18.50
CA PHE A 555 12.61 5.98 -17.22
C PHE A 555 12.81 7.44 -16.82
N GLY A 556 11.71 8.16 -16.63
CA GLY A 556 11.72 9.60 -16.36
C GLY A 556 10.38 10.12 -15.88
N VAL A 557 10.34 11.42 -15.55
CA VAL A 557 9.11 12.09 -15.14
C VAL A 557 8.27 12.45 -16.37
N SER A 558 7.05 11.93 -16.41
CA SER A 558 6.02 12.19 -17.42
C SER A 558 4.72 12.55 -16.70
N ASP A 559 4.08 13.66 -17.09
CA ASP A 559 2.86 14.18 -16.45
C ASP A 559 2.98 14.32 -14.91
N GLY A 560 4.18 14.70 -14.43
CA GLY A 560 4.47 14.90 -13.02
C GLY A 560 4.73 13.62 -12.21
N GLN A 561 4.76 12.45 -12.87
CA GLN A 561 4.96 11.15 -12.23
C GLN A 561 6.11 10.38 -12.89
N TRP A 562 6.77 9.50 -12.12
CA TRP A 562 7.77 8.60 -12.69
C TRP A 562 7.09 7.53 -13.56
N ALA A 563 7.60 7.34 -14.77
CA ALA A 563 7.06 6.39 -15.73
C ALA A 563 8.18 5.60 -16.43
N ALA A 564 8.17 4.29 -16.27
CA ALA A 564 8.92 3.40 -17.16
C ALA A 564 8.28 3.45 -18.55
N GLY A 565 9.08 3.64 -19.59
CA GLY A 565 8.59 3.81 -20.96
C GLY A 565 8.23 5.25 -21.34
N ALA A 566 8.73 6.26 -20.63
CA ALA A 566 8.40 7.67 -20.87
C ALA A 566 8.67 8.16 -22.30
N TRP A 567 9.59 7.54 -23.05
CA TRP A 567 9.91 7.89 -24.44
C TRP A 567 9.46 6.85 -25.47
N GLY A 568 8.72 5.82 -25.06
CA GLY A 568 8.22 4.79 -25.97
C GLY A 568 8.00 3.45 -25.30
N ARG A 569 7.44 2.50 -26.06
CA ARG A 569 7.11 1.15 -25.56
C ARG A 569 8.38 0.42 -25.09
N LEU A 570 8.29 -0.20 -23.91
CA LEU A 570 9.28 -1.16 -23.42
C LEU A 570 9.21 -2.47 -24.22
N SER A 571 10.30 -3.24 -24.23
CA SER A 571 10.29 -4.59 -24.80
C SER A 571 9.38 -5.53 -24.01
N ASP A 572 8.95 -6.61 -24.65
CA ASP A 572 8.11 -7.64 -24.04
C ASP A 572 8.88 -8.41 -22.94
N ARG A 573 8.18 -8.86 -21.90
CA ARG A 573 8.72 -9.51 -20.70
C ARG A 573 8.09 -10.87 -20.43
#